data_AF-A0A0D0P863-F1
#
_entry.id   AF-A0A0D0P863-F1
#
_cell.length_a   1.000
_cell.length_b   1.000
_cell.length_c   1.000
_cell.angle_alpha   90.00
_cell.angle_beta   90.00
_cell.angle_gamma   90.00
#
_symmetry.space_group_name_H-M   'P 1'
#
loop_
_entity.id
_entity.type
_entity.pdbx_description
1 polymer ?
#
loop_
_entity_poly.entity_id
_entity_poly.type
_entity_poly.pdbx_seq_one_letter_code
_entity_poly.pdbx_strand_id
1 'polypeptide(L)'
;MSEKMQENGPDLRQQVPGRGRQSKRTGTPDIAPKRRSRQRREWIVTDMTGETKNIVVTGRVAWMMERLVEVGPVGVTTFDHPGVRLSHYVMCLRQEGVDIETRREPHGGAFPGRHGRYRLVSEARRADQ
;
A
#
# COMPACT_ATOMS: atom_id res chain seq x y z
N MET A 1 83.42 14.13 -14.00
CA MET A 1 82.83 13.43 -15.15
C MET A 1 81.39 13.16 -14.78
N SER A 2 80.48 14.06 -15.21
CA SER A 2 79.63 13.86 -16.39
C SER A 2 78.58 12.78 -16.07
N GLU A 3 77.27 13.02 -16.13
CA GLU A 3 76.55 13.81 -17.11
C GLU A 3 75.15 14.13 -16.56
N LYS A 4 74.64 15.32 -16.86
CA LYS A 4 73.24 15.67 -16.63
C LYS A 4 72.38 14.96 -17.66
N MET A 5 71.29 14.32 -17.24
CA MET A 5 70.14 14.08 -18.11
C MET A 5 68.89 14.61 -17.44
N GLN A 6 68.49 15.79 -17.93
CA GLN A 6 67.15 16.34 -17.86
C GLN A 6 66.32 15.64 -18.94
N GLU A 7 65.19 15.06 -18.58
CA GLU A 7 64.10 14.85 -19.52
C GLU A 7 62.78 15.32 -18.93
N ASN A 8 62.20 16.26 -19.67
CA ASN A 8 60.91 16.86 -19.49
C ASN A 8 59.83 15.85 -19.90
N GLY A 9 59.04 15.36 -18.96
CA GLY A 9 57.80 14.64 -19.24
C GLY A 9 56.63 15.62 -19.41
N PRO A 10 55.78 15.48 -20.45
CA PRO A 10 54.79 16.49 -20.79
C PRO A 10 53.62 16.56 -19.79
N ASP A 11 53.27 17.79 -19.41
CA ASP A 11 52.01 18.19 -18.79
C ASP A 11 50.84 17.86 -19.72
N LEU A 12 50.20 16.71 -19.48
CA LEU A 12 48.87 16.42 -20.01
C LEU A 12 47.80 16.92 -19.05
N ARG A 13 47.52 18.22 -19.17
CA ARG A 13 46.15 18.72 -19.06
C ARG A 13 45.20 17.79 -19.82
N GLN A 14 44.22 17.23 -19.13
CA GLN A 14 42.81 17.35 -19.54
C GLN A 14 41.88 16.90 -18.41
N GLN A 15 41.34 17.91 -17.74
CA GLN A 15 40.11 17.81 -16.97
C GLN A 15 39.02 17.26 -17.89
N VAL A 16 38.42 16.13 -17.51
CA VAL A 16 37.23 15.61 -18.17
C VAL A 16 36.03 16.50 -17.80
N PRO A 17 35.36 17.17 -18.75
CA PRO A 17 34.12 17.85 -18.42
C PRO A 17 33.05 16.81 -18.11
N GLY A 18 32.48 16.90 -16.90
CA GLY A 18 31.36 16.09 -16.49
C GLY A 18 30.22 16.19 -17.51
N ARG A 19 29.89 15.05 -18.15
CA ARG A 19 28.70 14.95 -19.00
C ARG A 19 27.45 15.05 -18.13
N GLY A 20 26.97 16.27 -17.94
CA GLY A 20 25.61 16.54 -17.49
C GLY A 20 24.63 16.00 -18.53
N ARG A 21 24.14 14.77 -18.31
CA ARG A 21 23.07 14.20 -19.14
C ARG A 21 21.73 14.77 -18.69
N GLN A 22 21.44 16.00 -19.09
CA GLN A 22 20.09 16.55 -19.02
C GLN A 22 19.24 15.90 -20.12
N SER A 23 18.46 14.88 -19.74
CA SER A 23 17.44 14.32 -20.62
C SER A 23 16.28 15.30 -20.74
N LYS A 24 16.25 16.08 -21.83
CA LYS A 24 15.08 16.87 -22.21
C LYS A 24 14.00 15.89 -22.67
N ARG A 25 13.04 15.58 -21.80
CA ARG A 25 11.86 14.78 -22.18
C ARG A 25 10.98 15.63 -23.08
N THR A 26 10.95 15.29 -24.37
CA THR A 26 10.00 15.79 -25.35
C THR A 26 8.58 15.56 -24.83
N GLY A 27 7.74 16.59 -24.93
CA GLY A 27 6.42 16.66 -24.30
C GLY A 27 5.58 15.40 -24.48
N THR A 28 5.37 14.68 -23.38
CA THR A 28 4.18 13.85 -23.24
C THR A 28 2.98 14.81 -23.36
N PRO A 29 1.97 14.54 -24.19
CA PRO A 29 0.74 15.31 -24.11
C PRO A 29 0.26 15.26 -22.65
N ASP A 30 -0.11 16.42 -22.11
CA ASP A 30 -0.67 16.60 -20.77
C ASP A 30 -2.07 15.96 -20.74
N ILE A 31 -2.11 14.64 -20.88
CA ILE A 31 -3.25 13.83 -20.52
C ILE A 31 -3.17 13.78 -19.01
N ALA A 32 -3.64 14.85 -18.35
CA ALA A 32 -3.94 14.83 -16.94
C ALA A 32 -4.69 13.52 -16.69
N PRO A 33 -4.14 12.58 -15.89
CA PRO A 33 -4.79 11.30 -15.72
C PRO A 33 -6.18 11.60 -15.18
N LYS A 34 -7.22 11.31 -15.97
CA LYS A 34 -8.61 11.35 -15.51
C LYS A 34 -8.57 10.62 -14.18
N ARG A 35 -8.81 11.33 -13.06
CA ARG A 35 -8.83 10.73 -11.72
C ARG A 35 -9.87 9.64 -11.78
N ARG A 36 -9.48 8.41 -12.13
CA ARG A 36 -10.35 7.24 -12.04
C ARG A 36 -10.82 7.31 -10.61
N SER A 37 -12.13 7.48 -10.43
CA SER A 37 -12.74 7.59 -9.12
C SER A 37 -12.10 6.49 -8.28
N ARG A 38 -11.33 6.90 -7.26
CA ARG A 38 -10.84 5.94 -6.26
C ARG A 38 -12.10 5.21 -5.83
N GLN A 39 -12.23 3.92 -6.14
CA GLN A 39 -13.49 3.19 -6.02
C GLN A 39 -14.11 3.52 -4.67
N ARG A 40 -15.11 4.41 -4.68
CA ARG A 40 -15.72 5.01 -3.50
C ARG A 40 -16.97 4.20 -3.28
N ARG A 41 -17.08 3.60 -2.11
CA ARG A 41 -18.18 2.71 -1.77
C ARG A 41 -18.81 3.17 -0.49
N GLU A 42 -20.13 3.27 -0.52
CA GLU A 42 -20.95 3.67 0.59
C GLU A 42 -21.56 2.43 1.23
N TRP A 43 -21.51 2.38 2.55
CA TRP A 43 -22.00 1.26 3.35
C TRP A 43 -22.85 1.78 4.47
N ILE A 44 -23.94 1.05 4.75
CA ILE A 44 -24.72 1.19 5.96
C ILE A 44 -24.21 0.10 6.91
N VAL A 45 -23.69 0.52 8.06
CA VAL A 45 -23.07 -0.36 9.05
C VAL A 45 -23.82 -0.22 10.36
N THR A 46 -24.29 -1.34 10.89
CA THR A 46 -24.86 -1.46 12.23
C THR A 46 -23.80 -2.06 13.14
N ASP A 47 -23.37 -1.30 14.12
CA ASP A 47 -22.42 -1.76 15.12
C ASP A 47 -23.06 -2.68 16.16
N MET A 48 -22.25 -3.23 17.06
CA MET A 48 -22.72 -4.17 18.09
C MET A 48 -23.63 -3.55 19.14
N THR A 49 -23.69 -2.21 19.22
CA THR A 49 -24.62 -1.50 20.09
C THR A 49 -25.99 -1.30 19.42
N GLY A 50 -26.09 -1.58 18.12
CA GLY A 50 -27.28 -1.35 17.30
C GLY A 50 -27.30 0.02 16.63
N GLU A 51 -26.26 0.84 16.78
CA GLU A 51 -26.17 2.13 16.10
C GLU A 51 -25.87 1.92 14.62
N THR A 52 -26.72 2.49 13.76
CA THR A 52 -26.57 2.42 12.31
C THR A 52 -25.90 3.70 11.79
N LYS A 53 -24.81 3.56 11.04
CA LYS A 53 -24.07 4.69 10.46
C LYS A 53 -23.75 4.47 8.98
N ASN A 54 -23.71 5.58 8.25
CA ASN A 54 -23.27 5.60 6.85
C ASN A 54 -21.77 5.87 6.81
N ILE A 55 -21.01 4.95 6.23
CA ILE A 55 -19.57 5.12 6.03
C ILE A 55 -19.23 5.15 4.55
N VAL A 56 -18.15 5.86 4.23
CA VAL A 56 -17.66 6.02 2.87
C VAL A 56 -16.20 5.61 2.83
N VAL A 57 -15.93 4.47 2.21
CA VAL A 57 -14.58 3.93 2.10
C VAL A 57 -14.09 4.02 0.65
N THR A 58 -12.78 4.16 0.46
CA THR A 58 -12.20 4.27 -0.87
C THR A 58 -11.01 3.34 -1.08
N GLY A 59 -10.75 2.98 -2.34
CA GLY A 59 -9.52 2.30 -2.74
C GLY A 59 -9.34 0.95 -2.02
N ARG A 60 -8.19 0.75 -1.38
CA ARG A 60 -7.86 -0.52 -0.71
C ARG A 60 -8.63 -0.76 0.60
N VAL A 61 -9.10 0.30 1.25
CA VAL A 61 -9.98 0.18 2.42
C VAL A 61 -11.36 -0.32 1.97
N ALA A 62 -11.88 0.21 0.85
CA ALA A 62 -13.12 -0.29 0.25
C ALA A 62 -13.02 -1.77 -0.13
N TRP A 63 -11.92 -2.17 -0.77
CA TRP A 63 -11.63 -3.57 -1.09
C TRP A 63 -11.62 -4.47 0.16
N MET A 64 -11.03 -4.00 1.27
CA MET A 64 -11.03 -4.76 2.52
C MET A 64 -12.45 -4.93 3.08
N MET A 65 -13.27 -3.88 3.05
CA MET A 65 -14.67 -3.92 3.49
C MET A 65 -15.46 -4.96 2.70
N GLU A 66 -15.34 -4.95 1.37
CA GLU A 66 -15.98 -5.96 0.51
C GLU A 66 -15.56 -7.37 0.88
N ARG A 67 -14.27 -7.59 1.08
CA ARG A 67 -13.77 -8.94 1.40
C ARG A 67 -14.28 -9.43 2.74
N LEU A 68 -14.37 -8.54 3.73
CA LEU A 68 -14.93 -8.85 5.04
C LEU A 68 -16.41 -9.23 4.97
N VAL A 69 -17.19 -8.52 4.15
CA VAL A 69 -18.62 -8.83 3.93
C VAL A 69 -18.81 -10.12 3.14
N GLU A 70 -18.01 -10.34 2.09
CA GLU A 70 -18.08 -11.54 1.24
C GLU A 70 -17.71 -12.83 2.01
N VAL A 71 -16.65 -12.78 2.82
CA VAL A 71 -16.18 -13.94 3.59
C VAL A 71 -16.96 -14.12 4.89
N GLY A 72 -17.55 -13.04 5.41
CA GLY A 72 -18.39 -13.02 6.59
C GLY A 72 -17.70 -13.62 7.82
N PRO A 73 -18.29 -14.65 8.45
CA PRO A 73 -17.81 -15.17 9.74
C PRO A 73 -16.46 -15.88 9.67
N VAL A 74 -16.02 -16.32 8.48
CA VAL A 74 -14.71 -16.98 8.31
C VAL A 74 -13.56 -15.99 8.47
N GLY A 75 -13.79 -14.70 8.18
CA GLY A 75 -12.79 -13.65 8.26
C GLY A 75 -11.63 -13.78 7.26
N VAL A 76 -10.74 -12.80 7.28
CA VAL A 76 -9.61 -12.67 6.35
C VAL A 76 -8.30 -12.71 7.12
N THR A 77 -7.31 -13.45 6.60
CA THR A 77 -5.96 -13.54 7.15
C THR A 77 -4.90 -13.11 6.13
N THR A 78 -3.70 -12.78 6.61
CA THR A 78 -2.53 -12.49 5.78
C THR A 78 -2.12 -13.66 4.87
N PHE A 79 -2.52 -14.89 5.20
CA PHE A 79 -2.32 -16.05 4.34
C PHE A 79 -3.18 -16.03 3.07
N ASP A 80 -4.40 -15.51 3.16
CA ASP A 80 -5.31 -15.43 2.01
C ASP A 80 -4.83 -14.37 0.99
N HIS A 81 -4.17 -13.32 1.50
CA HIS A 81 -3.75 -12.15 0.71
C HIS A 81 -2.33 -11.71 1.06
N PRO A 82 -1.29 -12.44 0.61
CA PRO A 82 0.09 -12.10 0.91
C PRO A 82 0.48 -10.73 0.35
N GLY A 83 1.26 -9.97 1.12
CA GLY A 83 1.74 -8.63 0.73
C GLY A 83 0.72 -7.50 0.84
N VAL A 84 -0.53 -7.81 1.22
CA VAL A 84 -1.56 -6.80 1.47
C VAL A 84 -1.46 -6.30 2.92
N ARG A 85 -1.53 -4.98 3.12
CA ARG A 85 -1.51 -4.34 4.45
C ARG A 85 -2.85 -4.47 5.18
N LEU A 86 -3.31 -5.71 5.42
CA LEU A 86 -4.62 -5.99 6.01
C LEU A 86 -4.84 -5.26 7.35
N SER A 87 -3.85 -5.32 8.24
CA SER A 87 -3.91 -4.66 9.56
C SER A 87 -4.15 -3.16 9.47
N HIS A 88 -3.53 -2.48 8.49
CA HIS A 88 -3.73 -1.06 8.25
C HIS A 88 -5.16 -0.78 7.78
N TYR A 89 -5.69 -1.56 6.84
CA TYR A 89 -7.05 -1.35 6.34
C TYR A 89 -8.11 -1.65 7.40
N VAL A 90 -7.90 -2.68 8.22
CA VAL A 90 -8.77 -2.98 9.38
C VAL A 90 -8.73 -1.84 10.40
N MET A 91 -7.56 -1.27 10.67
CA MET A 91 -7.44 -0.11 11.54
C MET A 91 -8.24 1.08 11.00
N CYS A 92 -8.15 1.38 9.70
CA CYS A 92 -8.96 2.42 9.07
C CYS A 92 -10.46 2.14 9.20
N LEU A 93 -10.92 0.92 8.93
CA LEU A 93 -12.33 0.55 9.07
C LEU A 93 -12.85 0.71 10.49
N ARG A 94 -12.04 0.37 11.50
CA ARG A 94 -12.40 0.59 12.91
C ARG A 94 -12.53 2.07 13.26
N GLN A 95 -11.70 2.93 12.67
CA GLN A 95 -11.82 4.38 12.87
C GLN A 95 -13.11 4.94 12.27
N GLU A 96 -13.62 4.31 11.21
CA GLU A 96 -14.95 4.61 10.64
C GLU A 96 -16.10 4.00 11.45
N GLY A 97 -15.82 3.28 12.54
CA GLY A 97 -16.84 2.68 13.40
C GLY A 97 -17.34 1.31 12.96
N VAL A 98 -16.56 0.57 12.16
CA VAL A 98 -16.84 -0.83 11.83
C VAL A 98 -16.25 -1.75 12.90
N ASP A 99 -17.07 -2.60 13.49
CA ASP A 99 -16.63 -3.61 14.45
C ASP A 99 -16.02 -4.81 13.72
N ILE A 100 -14.74 -5.03 14.00
CA ILE A 100 -13.94 -6.12 13.44
C ILE A 100 -13.23 -6.83 14.58
N GLU A 101 -13.49 -8.13 14.76
CA GLU A 101 -12.77 -8.99 15.70
C GLU A 101 -11.40 -9.36 15.12
N THR A 102 -10.38 -9.47 15.97
CA THR A 102 -9.08 -10.05 15.59
C THR A 102 -8.79 -11.27 16.44
N ARG A 103 -8.79 -12.45 15.82
CA ARG A 103 -8.30 -13.67 16.44
C ARG A 103 -6.85 -13.91 16.06
N ARG A 104 -6.01 -14.23 17.05
CA ARG A 104 -4.60 -14.56 16.81
C ARG A 104 -4.49 -16.05 16.49
N GLU A 105 -4.13 -16.37 15.26
CA GLU A 105 -3.92 -17.74 14.80
C GLU A 105 -2.42 -18.07 14.76
N PRO A 106 -1.99 -19.20 15.33
CA PRO A 106 -0.62 -19.65 15.17
C PRO A 106 -0.37 -20.10 13.73
N HIS A 107 0.84 -19.88 13.23
CA HIS A 107 1.31 -20.47 11.99
C HIS A 107 2.62 -21.23 12.24
N GLY A 108 2.76 -22.38 11.58
CA GLY A 108 3.96 -23.22 11.63
C GLY A 108 4.98 -22.88 10.54
N GLY A 109 5.85 -23.85 10.24
CA GLY A 109 6.91 -23.74 9.23
C GLY A 109 8.28 -23.38 9.82
N ALA A 110 9.24 -23.09 8.95
CA ALA A 110 10.61 -22.72 9.35
C ALA A 110 10.67 -21.44 10.19
N PHE A 111 9.65 -20.59 10.09
CA PHE A 111 9.49 -19.37 10.87
C PHE A 111 8.12 -19.39 11.55
N PRO A 112 7.98 -20.06 12.71
CA PRO A 112 6.72 -20.14 13.42
C PRO A 112 6.36 -18.79 14.05
N GLY A 113 5.07 -18.49 14.15
CA GLY A 113 4.60 -17.20 14.66
C GLY A 113 3.08 -17.14 14.82
N ARG A 114 2.54 -15.93 14.92
CA ARG A 114 1.10 -15.68 15.04
C ARG A 114 0.70 -14.55 14.11
N HIS A 115 -0.47 -14.67 13.51
CA HIS A 115 -1.05 -13.64 12.66
C HIS A 115 -2.52 -13.39 13.03
N GLY A 116 -3.08 -12.27 12.58
CA GLY A 116 -4.47 -11.92 12.82
C GLY A 116 -5.38 -12.50 11.75
N ARG A 117 -6.45 -13.18 12.16
CA ARG A 117 -7.66 -13.39 11.37
C ARG A 117 -8.68 -12.32 11.75
N TYR A 118 -9.11 -11.55 10.76
CA TYR A 118 -10.01 -10.42 10.93
C TYR A 118 -11.43 -10.80 10.51
N ARG A 119 -12.38 -10.73 11.43
CA ARG A 119 -13.78 -11.11 11.17
C ARG A 119 -14.67 -9.89 11.31
N LEU A 120 -15.58 -9.70 10.36
CA LEU A 120 -16.62 -8.69 10.47
C LEU A 120 -17.61 -9.10 11.56
N VAL A 121 -17.86 -8.18 12.48
CA VAL A 121 -18.80 -8.37 13.58
C VAL A 121 -20.03 -7.49 13.36
N SER A 122 -19.85 -6.27 12.87
CA SER A 122 -20.96 -5.42 12.44
C SER A 122 -21.80 -6.06 11.33
N GLU A 123 -23.08 -5.75 11.32
CA GLU A 123 -23.90 -5.97 10.12
C GLU A 123 -23.59 -4.85 9.12
N ALA A 124 -23.35 -5.20 7.86
CA ALA A 124 -23.03 -4.22 6.84
C ALA A 124 -23.68 -4.56 5.51
N ARG A 125 -24.28 -3.55 4.88
CA ARG A 125 -24.84 -3.66 3.52
C ARG A 125 -24.43 -2.46 2.67
N ARG A 126 -24.35 -2.67 1.37
CA ARG A 126 -24.06 -1.58 0.43
C ARG A 126 -25.24 -0.60 0.42
N ALA A 127 -24.96 0.69 0.41
CA ALA A 127 -26.02 1.71 0.41
C ALA A 127 -26.75 1.80 -0.95
N ASP A 128 -26.11 1.33 -2.02
CA ASP A 128 -26.66 1.26 -3.39
C ASP A 128 -27.44 -0.03 -3.68
N GLN A 129 -27.66 -0.89 -2.68
CA GLN A 129 -28.39 -2.17 -2.81
C GLN A 129 -29.64 -2.21 -1.92
#